data_AF-A0AAU8PC18-F1
#
_entry.id   AF-A0AAU8PC18-F1
#
_cell.length_a   1.000
_cell.length_b   1.000
_cell.length_c   1.000
_cell.angle_alpha   90.00
_cell.angle_beta   90.00
_cell.angle_gamma   90.00
#
_symmetry.space_group_name_H-M   'P 1'
#
loop_
_entity.id
_entity.type
_entity.pdbx_description
1 polymer ?
#
loop_
_entity_poly.entity_id
_entity_poly.type
_entity_poly.pdbx_seq_one_letter_code
_entity_poly.pdbx_strand_id
1 'polypeptide(L)'
;MTSGRAEVKVAIVTGAGFSLPAGIPTQRELLYQIERFEPDIFQPGYLKFVQAKRVVNRFLRTIFLRDPDKDERSEQVVQKLGNLQLEDIYSILDRAISKGDVLPPFSETELVNVRDALDRCIMYYLNYLETNLSPEKQRLYERLYHKLLTDYGNDWIVISTNWDTVWDEVILSICRQNNLVLDYGPNIFWIELDGTAQRPEGGRLGPRLLKLHGSFNWLTCPQCHTIFVWPKGLGVRDIFDPVRCPRCCAYPIETIEPLLRPLFLTPSLLKSVKNPTLELIWDEAFCALRTAKEVIFIGYSLPLADHDLRYLLRRSISQNTKVKVILHESDRPVRAERNTSCPEFRYKSLLDLFDTDFYYEGFESFFSIGA
;
A
#
# COMPACT_ATOMS: atom_id res chain seq x y z
N MET A 1 2.90 11.05 30.33
CA MET A 1 1.44 11.17 30.49
C MET A 1 0.79 10.21 29.50
N THR A 2 0.51 8.99 29.95
CA THR A 2 -0.23 7.98 29.18
C THR A 2 -1.70 8.39 29.20
N SER A 3 -2.16 9.08 28.16
CA SER A 3 -3.59 9.18 27.89
C SER A 3 -4.12 7.75 27.83
N GLY A 4 -5.10 7.41 28.68
CA GLY A 4 -5.73 6.09 28.69
C GLY A 4 -6.21 5.76 27.28
N ARG A 5 -5.49 4.87 26.59
CA ARG A 5 -5.89 4.41 25.27
C ARG A 5 -7.12 3.55 25.46
N ALA A 6 -8.22 3.93 24.83
CA ALA A 6 -9.43 3.12 24.79
C ALA A 6 -9.06 1.69 24.33
N GLU A 7 -9.61 0.70 25.02
CA GLU A 7 -9.40 -0.71 24.70
C GLU A 7 -9.95 -0.97 23.28
N VAL A 8 -9.06 -1.21 22.31
CA VAL A 8 -9.47 -1.53 20.93
C VAL A 8 -10.25 -2.84 20.96
N LYS A 9 -11.52 -2.83 20.55
CA LYS A 9 -12.30 -4.08 20.49
C LYS A 9 -11.98 -4.87 19.24
N VAL A 10 -11.89 -4.19 18.10
CA VAL A 10 -11.69 -4.83 16.78
C VAL A 10 -10.52 -4.21 16.03
N ALA A 11 -9.57 -5.04 15.60
CA ALA A 11 -8.53 -4.64 14.67
C ALA A 11 -8.81 -5.25 13.29
N ILE A 12 -8.91 -4.41 12.26
CA ILE A 12 -9.17 -4.82 10.89
C ILE A 12 -7.85 -4.74 10.13
N VAL A 13 -7.38 -5.86 9.58
CA VAL A 13 -6.14 -5.93 8.80
C VAL A 13 -6.48 -6.05 7.33
N THR A 14 -6.07 -5.07 6.51
CA THR A 14 -6.40 -5.06 5.07
C THR A 14 -5.18 -5.33 4.20
N GLY A 15 -5.42 -6.01 3.07
CA GLY A 15 -4.43 -6.29 2.03
C GLY A 15 -4.95 -5.98 0.63
N ALA A 16 -4.14 -6.22 -0.41
CA ALA A 16 -4.44 -5.77 -1.76
C ALA A 16 -5.82 -6.23 -2.27
N GLY A 17 -6.30 -7.41 -1.86
CA GLY A 17 -7.63 -7.90 -2.18
C GLY A 17 -8.77 -7.05 -1.58
N PHE A 18 -8.51 -6.25 -0.55
CA PHE A 18 -9.48 -5.31 0.01
C PHE A 18 -9.92 -4.28 -1.02
N SER A 19 -9.00 -3.83 -1.87
CA SER A 19 -9.25 -2.80 -2.88
C SER A 19 -9.69 -3.39 -4.24
N LEU A 20 -9.76 -4.72 -4.37
CA LEU A 20 -10.18 -5.40 -5.60
C LEU A 20 -11.60 -5.00 -6.06
N PRO A 21 -12.61 -4.85 -5.19
CA PRO A 21 -13.94 -4.36 -5.59
C PRO A 21 -13.94 -2.91 -6.08
N ALA A 22 -12.93 -2.11 -5.69
CA ALA A 22 -12.71 -0.79 -6.29
C ALA A 22 -12.10 -0.89 -7.71
N GLY A 23 -11.76 -2.08 -8.19
CA GLY A 23 -11.02 -2.28 -9.44
C GLY A 23 -9.54 -1.94 -9.34
N ILE A 24 -9.00 -1.88 -8.11
CA ILE A 24 -7.57 -1.79 -7.89
C ILE A 24 -6.99 -3.20 -8.04
N PRO A 25 -6.04 -3.43 -8.96
CA PRO A 25 -5.50 -4.77 -9.18
C PRO A 25 -4.63 -5.21 -8.01
N THR A 26 -4.53 -6.52 -7.85
CA THR A 26 -3.57 -7.10 -6.91
C THR A 26 -2.14 -6.89 -7.41
N GLN A 27 -1.16 -7.05 -6.51
CA GLN A 27 0.26 -6.93 -6.87
C GLN A 27 0.67 -7.89 -8.02
N ARG A 28 0.06 -9.08 -8.07
CA ARG A 28 0.32 -10.08 -9.12
C ARG A 28 -0.15 -9.62 -10.51
N GLU A 29 -1.21 -8.82 -10.56
CA GLU A 29 -1.81 -8.35 -11.82
C GLU A 29 -1.20 -7.01 -12.26
N LEU A 30 -0.62 -6.27 -11.33
CA LEU A 30 -0.19 -4.88 -11.50
C LEU A 30 0.75 -4.69 -12.69
N LEU A 31 1.81 -5.51 -12.82
CA LEU A 31 2.78 -5.38 -13.91
C LEU A 31 2.14 -5.64 -15.28
N TYR A 32 1.33 -6.70 -15.37
CA TYR A 32 0.59 -7.03 -16.59
C TYR A 32 -0.35 -5.90 -17.01
N GLN A 33 -1.08 -5.32 -16.05
CA GLN A 33 -2.01 -4.24 -16.33
C GLN A 33 -1.29 -2.95 -16.73
N ILE A 34 -0.18 -2.59 -16.07
CA ILE A 34 0.65 -1.44 -16.44
C ILE A 34 1.18 -1.57 -17.87
N GLU A 35 1.56 -2.79 -18.29
CA GLU A 35 2.07 -3.01 -19.65
C GLU A 35 0.99 -2.76 -20.71
N ARG A 36 -0.27 -3.12 -20.43
CA ARG A 36 -1.41 -2.87 -21.33
C ARG A 36 -2.01 -1.46 -21.20
N PHE A 37 -1.59 -0.72 -20.20
CA PHE A 37 -2.16 0.59 -19.91
C PHE A 37 -1.62 1.68 -20.84
N GLU A 38 -2.54 2.38 -21.48
CA GLU A 38 -2.32 3.57 -22.31
C GLU A 38 -3.18 4.72 -21.78
N PRO A 39 -2.61 5.63 -20.96
CA PRO A 39 -3.33 6.80 -20.46
C PRO A 39 -3.64 7.81 -21.57
N ASP A 40 -4.62 8.69 -21.33
CA ASP A 40 -4.89 9.85 -22.18
C ASP A 40 -3.65 10.77 -22.22
N ILE A 41 -3.30 11.26 -23.41
CA ILE A 41 -2.16 12.17 -23.64
C ILE A 41 -2.31 13.47 -22.84
N PHE A 42 -3.54 13.90 -22.55
CA PHE A 42 -3.82 15.10 -21.77
C PHE A 42 -3.76 14.89 -20.25
N GLN A 43 -3.53 13.66 -19.78
CA GLN A 43 -3.44 13.39 -18.36
C GLN A 43 -2.14 13.97 -17.77
N PRO A 44 -2.21 14.71 -16.65
CA PRO A 44 -1.02 15.21 -15.95
C PRO A 44 -0.04 14.08 -15.62
N GLY A 45 1.24 14.26 -15.93
CA GLY A 45 2.28 13.24 -15.76
C GLY A 45 2.44 12.23 -16.91
N TYR A 46 1.61 12.28 -17.97
CA TYR A 46 1.66 11.35 -19.12
C TYR A 46 3.07 11.11 -19.66
N LEU A 47 3.80 12.19 -19.99
CA LEU A 47 5.14 12.09 -20.60
C LEU A 47 6.14 11.38 -19.67
N LYS A 48 6.10 11.68 -18.36
CA LYS A 48 6.96 11.07 -17.36
C LYS A 48 6.63 9.58 -17.19
N PHE A 49 5.35 9.23 -17.19
CA PHE A 49 4.93 7.82 -17.18
C PHE A 49 5.45 7.06 -18.40
N VAL A 50 5.30 7.60 -19.61
CA VAL A 50 5.76 6.95 -20.84
C VAL A 50 7.28 6.78 -20.84
N GLN A 51 8.02 7.78 -20.37
CA GLN A 51 9.48 7.68 -20.22
C GLN A 51 9.89 6.61 -19.21
N ALA A 52 9.26 6.60 -18.02
CA ALA A 52 9.49 5.60 -17.00
C ALA A 52 9.18 4.18 -17.51
N LYS A 53 8.04 4.00 -18.19
CA LYS A 53 7.62 2.73 -18.77
C LYS A 53 8.62 2.20 -19.79
N ARG A 54 9.21 3.07 -20.63
CA ARG A 54 10.29 2.69 -21.55
C ARG A 54 11.55 2.20 -20.83
N VAL A 55 11.95 2.87 -19.75
CA VAL A 55 13.10 2.46 -18.93
C VAL A 55 12.86 1.07 -18.32
N VAL A 56 11.69 0.87 -17.71
CA VAL A 56 11.29 -0.41 -17.12
C VAL A 56 11.24 -1.51 -18.18
N ASN A 57 10.60 -1.27 -19.33
CA ASN A 57 10.48 -2.27 -20.39
C ASN A 57 11.83 -2.65 -20.99
N ARG A 58 12.76 -1.70 -21.16
CA ARG A 58 14.14 -2.00 -21.57
C ARG A 58 14.80 -2.95 -20.58
N PHE A 59 14.69 -2.68 -19.28
CA PHE A 59 15.26 -3.54 -18.23
C PHE A 59 14.64 -4.93 -18.24
N LEU A 60 13.31 -5.02 -18.18
CA LEU A 60 12.60 -6.30 -18.08
C LEU A 60 12.89 -7.21 -19.28
N ARG A 61 12.91 -6.66 -20.49
CA ARG A 61 13.22 -7.42 -21.71
C ARG A 61 14.66 -7.91 -21.73
N THR A 62 15.60 -7.07 -21.30
CA THR A 62 17.04 -7.41 -21.33
C THR A 62 17.39 -8.47 -20.27
N ILE A 63 16.80 -8.39 -19.07
CA ILE A 63 17.16 -9.26 -17.96
C ILE A 63 16.31 -10.54 -17.90
N PHE A 64 15.02 -10.47 -18.21
CA PHE A 64 14.09 -11.59 -18.01
C PHE A 64 13.69 -12.31 -19.30
N LEU A 65 14.02 -11.79 -20.49
CA LEU A 65 13.73 -12.43 -21.77
C LEU A 65 15.02 -12.84 -22.49
N ARG A 66 15.00 -14.04 -23.11
CA ARG A 66 16.16 -14.59 -23.84
C ARG A 66 16.41 -13.97 -25.22
N ASP A 67 15.42 -13.29 -25.79
CA ASP A 67 15.44 -12.76 -27.16
C ASP A 67 14.67 -11.43 -27.21
N PRO A 68 15.35 -10.30 -26.94
CA PRO A 68 14.71 -8.99 -26.80
C PRO A 68 14.23 -8.36 -28.12
N ASP A 69 14.71 -8.88 -29.26
CA ASP A 69 14.43 -8.33 -30.60
C ASP A 69 13.15 -8.90 -31.25
N LYS A 70 12.45 -9.82 -30.58
CA LYS A 70 11.12 -10.27 -31.02
C LYS A 70 10.09 -9.17 -30.78
N ASP A 71 9.39 -8.82 -31.86
CA ASP A 71 8.37 -7.77 -32.01
C ASP A 71 7.76 -7.25 -30.70
N GLU A 72 7.88 -5.93 -30.49
CA GLU A 72 7.55 -5.22 -29.26
C GLU A 72 6.11 -5.43 -28.77
N ARG A 73 5.21 -5.94 -29.62
CA ARG A 73 3.79 -6.11 -29.30
C ARG A 73 3.27 -7.54 -29.42
N SER A 74 4.13 -8.55 -29.49
CA SER A 74 3.62 -9.92 -29.47
C SER A 74 2.94 -10.21 -28.12
N GLU A 75 1.67 -10.64 -28.15
CA GLU A 75 0.87 -10.98 -26.94
C GLU A 75 1.62 -11.96 -26.01
N GLN A 76 2.46 -12.82 -26.59
CA GLN A 76 3.33 -13.76 -25.86
C GLN A 76 4.37 -13.06 -24.96
N VAL A 77 4.92 -11.92 -25.38
CA VAL A 77 5.85 -11.15 -24.55
C VAL A 77 5.11 -10.48 -23.40
N VAL A 78 3.95 -9.89 -23.66
CA VAL A 78 3.10 -9.28 -22.62
C VAL A 78 2.69 -10.31 -21.57
N GLN A 79 2.29 -11.52 -21.99
CA GLN A 79 1.97 -12.62 -21.07
C GLN A 79 3.18 -13.09 -20.26
N LYS A 80 4.37 -13.20 -20.88
CA LYS A 80 5.59 -13.58 -20.15
C LYS A 80 5.99 -12.54 -19.12
N LEU A 81 5.94 -11.25 -19.48
CA LEU A 81 6.21 -10.15 -18.56
C LEU A 81 5.17 -10.09 -17.44
N GLY A 82 3.90 -10.31 -17.76
CA GLY A 82 2.81 -10.36 -16.79
C GLY A 82 2.88 -11.50 -15.78
N ASN A 83 3.66 -12.56 -16.07
CA ASN A 83 3.90 -13.64 -15.12
C ASN A 83 5.02 -13.35 -14.12
N LEU A 84 5.85 -12.31 -14.36
CA LEU A 84 6.89 -11.91 -13.42
C LEU A 84 6.26 -11.32 -12.16
N GLN A 85 6.78 -11.72 -11.00
CA GLN A 85 6.35 -11.17 -9.71
C GLN A 85 7.13 -9.88 -9.43
N LEU A 86 6.44 -8.86 -8.91
CA LEU A 86 7.10 -7.61 -8.52
C LEU A 86 8.14 -7.86 -7.42
N GLU A 87 7.90 -8.83 -6.54
CA GLU A 87 8.84 -9.26 -5.52
C GLU A 87 10.21 -9.60 -6.09
N ASP A 88 10.26 -10.37 -7.18
CA ASP A 88 11.51 -10.81 -7.80
C ASP A 88 12.25 -9.62 -8.41
N ILE A 89 11.52 -8.74 -9.11
CA ILE A 89 12.07 -7.57 -9.78
C ILE A 89 12.68 -6.61 -8.75
N TYR A 90 11.91 -6.25 -7.71
CA TYR A 90 12.40 -5.36 -6.65
C TYR A 90 13.55 -5.97 -5.86
N SER A 91 13.48 -7.27 -5.54
CA SER A 91 14.55 -7.93 -4.78
C SER A 91 15.88 -7.94 -5.54
N ILE A 92 15.86 -8.16 -6.86
CA ILE A 92 17.05 -8.09 -7.72
C ILE A 92 17.60 -6.66 -7.75
N LEU A 93 16.75 -5.66 -8.00
CA LEU A 93 17.15 -4.25 -8.07
C LEU A 93 17.73 -3.78 -6.73
N ASP A 94 17.00 -3.98 -5.63
CA ASP A 94 17.42 -3.54 -4.30
C ASP A 94 18.70 -4.24 -3.84
N ARG A 95 18.88 -5.52 -4.20
CA ARG A 95 20.12 -6.24 -3.89
C ARG A 95 21.31 -5.61 -4.59
N ALA A 96 21.18 -5.39 -5.90
CA ALA A 96 22.26 -4.84 -6.70
C ALA A 96 22.61 -3.42 -6.25
N ILE A 97 21.60 -2.55 -6.10
CA ILE A 97 21.76 -1.17 -5.63
C ILE A 97 22.40 -1.13 -4.23
N SER A 98 21.93 -1.96 -3.29
CA SER A 98 22.47 -1.97 -1.93
C SER A 98 23.91 -2.46 -1.85
N LYS A 99 24.40 -3.21 -2.84
CA LYS A 99 25.77 -3.74 -2.88
C LYS A 99 26.71 -2.95 -3.78
N GLY A 100 26.19 -2.01 -4.58
CA GLY A 100 26.95 -1.38 -5.66
C GLY A 100 27.28 -2.35 -6.79
N ASP A 101 26.49 -3.41 -6.95
CA ASP A 101 26.66 -4.37 -8.03
C ASP A 101 26.07 -3.83 -9.34
N VAL A 102 26.61 -4.29 -10.46
CA VAL A 102 26.06 -4.02 -11.80
C VAL A 102 25.34 -5.26 -12.34
N LEU A 103 24.38 -5.05 -13.23
CA LEU A 103 23.71 -6.11 -13.97
C LEU A 103 23.88 -5.81 -15.46
N PRO A 104 24.97 -6.29 -16.10
CA PRO A 104 25.27 -5.95 -17.48
C PRO A 104 24.05 -6.19 -18.40
N PRO A 105 23.71 -5.22 -19.29
CA PRO A 105 24.48 -4.03 -19.64
C PRO A 105 24.22 -2.78 -18.76
N PHE A 106 23.48 -2.90 -17.66
CA PHE A 106 23.08 -1.78 -16.79
C PHE A 106 24.14 -1.48 -15.71
N SER A 107 24.55 -0.22 -15.65
CA SER A 107 25.37 0.35 -14.57
C SER A 107 24.58 0.55 -13.26
N GLU A 108 25.28 0.79 -12.15
CA GLU A 108 24.65 1.06 -10.84
C GLU A 108 23.65 2.22 -10.92
N THR A 109 24.05 3.35 -11.53
CA THR A 109 23.18 4.52 -11.71
C THR A 109 21.96 4.20 -12.57
N GLU A 110 22.11 3.36 -13.60
CA GLU A 110 20.96 2.92 -14.40
C GLU A 110 20.01 2.03 -13.60
N LEU A 111 20.51 1.16 -12.72
CA LEU A 111 19.66 0.34 -11.85
C LEU A 111 18.85 1.19 -10.87
N VAL A 112 19.46 2.24 -10.29
CA VAL A 112 18.74 3.22 -9.47
C VAL A 112 17.62 3.89 -10.28
N ASN A 113 17.93 4.30 -11.52
CA ASN A 113 16.93 4.90 -12.42
C ASN A 113 15.81 3.92 -12.80
N VAL A 114 16.12 2.64 -13.04
CA VAL A 114 15.12 1.60 -13.29
C VAL A 114 14.19 1.41 -12.10
N ARG A 115 14.74 1.36 -10.88
CA ARG A 115 13.95 1.23 -9.65
C ARG A 115 13.02 2.43 -9.47
N ASP A 116 13.52 3.65 -9.62
CA ASP A 116 12.69 4.87 -9.54
C ASP A 116 11.63 4.91 -10.64
N ALA A 117 11.96 4.50 -11.87
CA ALA A 117 11.01 4.41 -12.97
C ALA A 117 9.89 3.39 -12.69
N LEU A 118 10.21 2.24 -12.09
CA LEU A 118 9.22 1.24 -11.69
C LEU A 118 8.25 1.79 -10.65
N ASP A 119 8.78 2.45 -9.62
CA ASP A 119 7.98 3.13 -8.59
C ASP A 119 7.01 4.14 -9.23
N ARG A 120 7.52 4.99 -10.14
CA ARG A 120 6.70 5.97 -10.88
C ARG A 120 5.61 5.34 -11.73
N CYS A 121 5.90 4.23 -12.42
CA CYS A 121 4.90 3.52 -13.23
C CYS A 121 3.75 2.99 -12.38
N ILE A 122 4.06 2.34 -11.27
CA ILE A 122 3.07 1.77 -10.35
C ILE A 122 2.20 2.87 -9.75
N MET A 123 2.83 3.93 -9.23
CA MET A 123 2.13 5.03 -8.58
C MET A 123 1.23 5.79 -9.55
N TYR A 124 1.69 6.07 -10.78
CA TYR A 124 0.88 6.74 -11.78
C TYR A 124 -0.36 5.94 -12.15
N TYR A 125 -0.17 4.65 -12.42
CA TYR A 125 -1.26 3.76 -12.82
C TYR A 125 -2.31 3.64 -11.71
N LEU A 126 -1.89 3.44 -10.46
CA LEU A 126 -2.82 3.30 -9.34
C LEU A 126 -3.55 4.62 -9.05
N ASN A 127 -2.86 5.76 -9.14
CA ASN A 127 -3.54 7.05 -9.02
C ASN A 127 -4.56 7.30 -10.14
N TYR A 128 -4.25 6.89 -11.38
CA TYR A 128 -5.21 6.97 -12.48
C TYR A 128 -6.48 6.19 -12.17
N LEU A 129 -6.36 4.95 -11.69
CA LEU A 129 -7.51 4.13 -11.31
C LEU A 129 -8.32 4.78 -10.18
N GLU A 130 -7.66 5.27 -9.13
CA GLU A 130 -8.31 5.92 -8.00
C GLU A 130 -8.99 7.24 -8.35
N THR A 131 -8.48 7.98 -9.34
CA THR A 131 -9.08 9.23 -9.82
C THR A 131 -10.30 8.98 -10.69
N ASN A 132 -10.33 7.84 -11.38
CA ASN A 132 -11.44 7.41 -12.24
C ASN A 132 -12.35 6.39 -11.56
N LEU A 133 -12.31 6.29 -10.24
CA LEU A 133 -13.15 5.37 -9.48
C LEU A 133 -14.64 5.72 -9.67
N SER A 134 -15.46 4.73 -10.01
CA SER A 134 -16.89 4.99 -10.22
C SER A 134 -17.60 5.33 -8.91
N PRO A 135 -18.65 6.18 -8.94
CA PRO A 135 -19.42 6.52 -7.74
C PRO A 135 -20.05 5.30 -7.04
N GLU A 136 -20.38 4.26 -7.80
CA GLU A 136 -20.90 3.00 -7.26
C GLU A 136 -19.88 2.28 -6.38
N LYS A 137 -18.65 2.15 -6.89
CA LYS A 137 -17.54 1.54 -6.15
C LYS A 137 -17.19 2.35 -4.91
N GLN A 138 -17.21 3.68 -4.98
CA GLN A 138 -17.02 4.52 -3.81
C GLN A 138 -18.11 4.27 -2.74
N ARG A 139 -19.38 4.23 -3.16
CA ARG A 139 -20.52 3.95 -2.25
C ARG A 139 -20.41 2.60 -1.56
N LEU A 140 -19.79 1.59 -2.17
CA LEU A 140 -19.56 0.29 -1.53
C LEU A 140 -18.72 0.42 -0.26
N TYR A 141 -17.62 1.17 -0.30
CA TYR A 141 -16.77 1.37 0.89
C TYR A 141 -17.40 2.33 1.89
N GLU A 142 -18.22 3.30 1.44
CA GLU A 142 -19.04 4.11 2.36
C GLU A 142 -20.04 3.23 3.13
N ARG A 143 -20.72 2.28 2.46
CA ARG A 143 -21.57 1.27 3.12
C ARG A 143 -20.78 0.43 4.10
N LEU A 144 -19.56 0.01 3.75
CA LEU A 144 -18.69 -0.73 4.66
C LEU A 144 -18.38 0.08 5.91
N TYR A 145 -17.99 1.35 5.78
CA TYR A 145 -17.71 2.22 6.92
C TYR A 145 -18.92 2.31 7.87
N HIS A 146 -20.11 2.58 7.32
CA HIS A 146 -21.33 2.67 8.13
C HIS A 146 -21.71 1.34 8.78
N LYS A 147 -21.43 0.21 8.12
CA LYS A 147 -21.63 -1.11 8.68
C LYS A 147 -20.67 -1.39 9.83
N LEU A 148 -19.39 -1.05 9.70
CA LEU A 148 -18.40 -1.14 10.78
C LEU A 148 -18.80 -0.26 11.98
N LEU A 149 -19.28 0.96 11.73
CA LEU A 149 -19.77 1.85 12.77
C LEU A 149 -21.01 1.29 13.48
N THR A 150 -21.90 0.64 12.75
CA THR A 150 -23.12 0.02 13.30
C THR A 150 -22.78 -1.21 14.15
N ASP A 151 -21.88 -2.06 13.67
CA ASP A 151 -21.55 -3.33 14.31
C ASP A 151 -20.59 -3.16 15.49
N TYR A 152 -19.68 -2.16 15.44
CA TYR A 152 -18.58 -2.01 16.39
C TYR A 152 -18.49 -0.63 17.05
N GLY A 153 -19.34 0.33 16.69
CA GLY A 153 -19.23 1.71 17.17
C GLY A 153 -17.94 2.37 16.71
N ASN A 154 -17.26 3.08 17.62
CA ASN A 154 -15.96 3.72 17.38
C ASN A 154 -14.77 2.87 17.88
N ASP A 155 -15.01 1.64 18.34
CA ASP A 155 -14.01 0.80 19.00
C ASP A 155 -13.23 -0.10 18.01
N TRP A 156 -13.01 0.39 16.79
CA TRP A 156 -12.27 -0.31 15.74
C TRP A 156 -11.10 0.52 15.20
N ILE A 157 -10.09 -0.18 14.71
CA ILE A 157 -8.91 0.38 14.05
C ILE A 157 -8.59 -0.41 12.80
N VAL A 158 -8.13 0.28 11.75
CA VAL A 158 -7.66 -0.38 10.53
C VAL A 158 -6.14 -0.35 10.49
N ILE A 159 -5.54 -1.50 10.19
CA ILE A 159 -4.12 -1.71 9.97
C ILE A 159 -3.98 -2.18 8.52
N SER A 160 -3.52 -1.30 7.64
CA SER A 160 -3.48 -1.55 6.21
C SER A 160 -2.08 -1.87 5.73
N THR A 161 -1.98 -2.84 4.83
CA THR A 161 -0.77 -3.13 4.05
C THR A 161 -0.81 -2.53 2.65
N ASN A 162 -1.92 -1.87 2.30
CA ASN A 162 -2.16 -1.33 0.97
C ASN A 162 -1.46 0.01 0.79
N TRP A 163 -0.90 0.21 -0.40
CA TRP A 163 -0.35 1.51 -0.79
C TRP A 163 -1.42 2.45 -1.34
N ASP A 164 -2.50 1.90 -1.93
CA ASP A 164 -3.63 2.65 -2.50
C ASP A 164 -4.38 3.46 -1.45
N THR A 165 -5.11 4.49 -1.88
CA THR A 165 -5.84 5.42 -1.00
C THR A 165 -7.35 5.25 -1.00
N VAL A 166 -7.87 4.10 -1.50
CA VAL A 166 -9.33 3.88 -1.62
C VAL A 166 -10.03 4.03 -0.26
N TRP A 167 -9.48 3.41 0.77
CA TRP A 167 -10.05 3.49 2.12
C TRP A 167 -9.82 4.84 2.78
N ASP A 168 -8.62 5.38 2.59
CA ASP A 168 -8.18 6.68 3.08
C ASP A 168 -9.18 7.77 2.67
N GLU A 169 -9.58 7.80 1.38
CA GLU A 169 -10.51 8.80 0.84
C GLU A 169 -11.93 8.68 1.42
N VAL A 170 -12.39 7.47 1.71
CA VAL A 170 -13.68 7.24 2.38
C VAL A 170 -13.65 7.83 3.79
N ILE A 171 -12.62 7.51 4.58
CA ILE A 171 -12.49 8.05 5.93
C ILE A 171 -12.29 9.58 5.87
N LEU A 172 -11.51 10.09 4.93
CA LEU A 172 -11.29 11.52 4.76
C LEU A 172 -12.58 12.27 4.44
N SER A 173 -13.42 11.73 3.54
CA SER A 173 -14.73 12.30 3.20
C SER A 173 -15.60 12.44 4.45
N ILE A 174 -15.68 11.39 5.26
CA ILE A 174 -16.47 11.36 6.50
C ILE A 174 -15.89 12.28 7.56
N CYS A 175 -14.56 12.32 7.69
CA CYS A 175 -13.87 13.22 8.61
C CYS A 175 -14.20 14.69 8.29
N ARG A 176 -14.14 15.08 7.00
CA ARG A 176 -14.49 16.44 6.55
C ARG A 176 -15.93 16.83 6.92
N GLN A 177 -16.88 15.91 6.75
CA GLN A 177 -18.29 16.15 7.11
C GLN A 177 -18.51 16.34 8.61
N ASN A 178 -17.66 15.74 9.45
CA ASN A 178 -17.78 15.76 10.91
C ASN A 178 -16.75 16.67 11.60
N ASN A 179 -16.03 17.50 10.84
CA ASN A 179 -14.96 18.36 11.34
C ASN A 179 -13.81 17.61 12.05
N LEU A 180 -13.60 16.34 11.70
CA LEU A 180 -12.54 15.47 12.20
C LEU A 180 -11.35 15.42 11.22
N VAL A 181 -10.24 14.82 11.66
CA VAL A 181 -9.04 14.55 10.87
C VAL A 181 -8.67 13.08 11.00
N LEU A 182 -8.39 12.42 9.88
CA LEU A 182 -7.95 11.03 9.86
C LEU A 182 -6.65 10.86 10.66
N ASP A 183 -6.65 9.92 11.62
CA ASP A 183 -5.50 9.61 12.45
C ASP A 183 -4.68 8.47 11.82
N TYR A 184 -3.63 8.82 11.08
CA TYR A 184 -2.68 7.84 10.55
C TYR A 184 -1.66 7.33 11.59
N GLY A 185 -1.70 7.86 12.81
CA GLY A 185 -0.73 7.59 13.86
C GLY A 185 0.18 8.78 14.17
N PRO A 186 1.18 8.56 15.04
CA PRO A 186 1.99 9.64 15.60
C PRO A 186 2.95 10.25 14.57
N ASN A 187 3.24 11.54 14.74
CA ASN A 187 4.27 12.28 13.99
C ASN A 187 4.07 12.33 12.46
N ILE A 188 2.82 12.26 12.02
CA ILE A 188 2.40 12.49 10.63
C ILE A 188 1.85 13.92 10.49
N PHE A 189 2.26 14.60 9.42
CA PHE A 189 1.86 15.97 9.10
C PHE A 189 1.09 15.99 7.78
N TRP A 190 0.13 16.90 7.65
CA TRP A 190 -0.61 17.15 6.41
C TRP A 190 0.00 18.35 5.70
N ILE A 191 0.24 18.23 4.40
CA ILE A 191 0.66 19.35 3.57
C ILE A 191 -0.58 20.13 3.14
N GLU A 192 -0.58 21.42 3.40
CA GLU A 192 -1.64 22.35 3.03
C GLU A 192 -1.43 22.93 1.63
N LEU A 193 -2.46 23.57 1.08
CA LEU A 193 -2.41 24.19 -0.25
C LEU A 193 -1.34 25.27 -0.39
N ASP A 194 -1.00 25.94 0.71
CA ASP A 194 0.04 26.97 0.78
C ASP A 194 1.47 26.39 0.94
N GLY A 195 1.61 25.07 0.98
CA GLY A 195 2.87 24.37 1.15
C GLY A 195 3.36 24.26 2.60
N THR A 196 2.60 24.79 3.57
CA THR A 196 2.88 24.57 4.99
C THR A 196 2.50 23.14 5.41
N ALA A 197 3.02 22.71 6.56
CA ALA A 197 2.72 21.40 7.11
C ALA A 197 2.07 21.54 8.49
N GLN A 198 0.89 20.96 8.67
CA GLN A 198 0.16 20.99 9.92
C GLN A 198 0.04 19.60 10.53
N ARG A 199 0.11 19.53 11.86
CA ARG A 199 -0.17 18.29 12.58
C ARG A 199 -1.67 18.23 12.89
N PRO A 200 -2.34 17.07 12.77
CA PRO A 200 -3.71 16.91 13.26
C PRO A 200 -3.83 17.36 14.71
N GLU A 201 -4.73 18.28 15.00
CA GLU A 201 -5.03 18.70 16.37
C GLU A 201 -5.67 17.55 17.14
N GLY A 202 -5.17 17.26 18.35
CA GLY A 202 -5.60 16.11 19.15
C GLY A 202 -7.10 16.09 19.49
N GLY A 203 -7.76 17.25 19.54
CA GLY A 203 -9.20 17.35 19.80
C GLY A 203 -10.10 17.01 18.61
N ARG A 204 -9.52 16.79 17.42
CA ARG A 204 -10.26 16.52 16.17
C ARG A 204 -9.90 15.17 15.55
N LEU A 205 -9.19 14.30 16.26
CA LEU A 205 -8.79 12.99 15.74
C LEU A 205 -10.02 12.11 15.49
N GLY A 206 -10.16 11.66 14.25
CA GLY A 206 -11.21 10.75 13.80
C GLY A 206 -10.75 9.28 13.84
N PRO A 207 -11.32 8.43 12.98
CA PRO A 207 -10.95 7.02 12.89
C PRO A 207 -9.45 6.81 12.65
N ARG A 208 -8.91 5.74 13.21
CA ARG A 208 -7.50 5.36 13.08
C ARG A 208 -7.25 4.44 11.90
N LEU A 209 -6.26 4.78 11.08
CA LEU A 209 -5.80 4.01 9.92
C LEU A 209 -4.26 3.93 9.93
N LEU A 210 -3.71 2.81 10.37
CA LEU A 210 -2.26 2.59 10.42
C LEU A 210 -1.79 1.92 9.13
N LYS A 211 -0.99 2.61 8.29
CA LYS A 211 -0.46 2.04 7.04
C LYS A 211 0.97 1.53 7.22
N LEU A 212 1.12 0.21 7.32
CA LEU A 212 2.39 -0.44 7.66
C LEU A 212 3.41 -0.37 6.52
N HIS A 213 2.94 -0.45 5.28
CA HIS A 213 3.80 -0.39 4.10
C HIS A 213 3.87 1.01 3.50
N GLY A 214 3.53 2.06 4.27
CA GLY A 214 3.40 3.42 3.76
C GLY A 214 2.18 3.58 2.85
N SER A 215 2.20 4.62 2.03
CA SER A 215 1.06 5.00 1.19
C SER A 215 1.53 5.79 -0.02
N PHE A 216 0.82 5.74 -1.14
CA PHE A 216 1.19 6.53 -2.33
C PHE A 216 1.00 8.02 -2.17
N ASN A 217 0.20 8.44 -1.19
CA ASN A 217 0.09 9.83 -0.79
C ASN A 217 1.05 10.21 0.35
N TRP A 218 2.02 9.36 0.73
CA TRP A 218 2.99 9.68 1.78
C TRP A 218 4.34 10.06 1.20
N LEU A 219 4.90 11.14 1.74
CA LEU A 219 6.26 11.60 1.48
C LEU A 219 7.05 11.61 2.79
N THR A 220 8.37 11.39 2.73
CA THR A 220 9.25 11.45 3.89
C THR A 220 10.45 12.36 3.64
N CYS A 221 10.87 13.08 4.69
CA CYS A 221 12.09 13.87 4.65
C CYS A 221 13.29 13.00 5.04
N PRO A 222 14.36 12.91 4.22
CA PRO A 222 15.54 12.13 4.57
C PRO A 222 16.33 12.73 5.76
N GLN A 223 16.14 14.01 6.08
CA GLN A 223 16.85 14.69 7.17
C GLN A 223 16.14 14.56 8.53
N CYS A 224 14.83 14.84 8.58
CA CYS A 224 14.08 14.84 9.85
C CYS A 224 13.14 13.64 10.02
N HIS A 225 13.11 12.74 9.04
CA HIS A 225 12.30 11.51 8.99
C HIS A 225 10.78 11.69 9.11
N THR A 226 10.30 12.93 9.18
CA THR A 226 8.87 13.22 9.25
C THR A 226 8.14 12.68 8.02
N ILE A 227 6.98 12.08 8.25
CA ILE A 227 6.05 11.64 7.22
C ILE A 227 5.04 12.74 6.98
N PHE A 228 4.83 13.06 5.70
CA PHE A 228 3.89 14.05 5.22
C PHE A 228 2.83 13.37 4.37
N VAL A 229 1.55 13.67 4.62
CA VAL A 229 0.42 13.26 3.78
C VAL A 229 0.20 14.32 2.72
N TRP A 230 0.25 13.90 1.46
CA TRP A 230 -0.04 14.70 0.29
C TRP A 230 -1.54 14.59 -0.05
N PRO A 231 -2.34 15.66 0.07
CA PRO A 231 -3.76 15.60 -0.23
C PRO A 231 -4.02 15.40 -1.73
N LYS A 232 -4.98 14.54 -2.07
CA LYS A 232 -5.39 14.27 -3.47
C LYS A 232 -5.80 15.55 -4.24
N GLY A 233 -6.34 16.54 -3.54
CA GLY A 233 -6.73 17.84 -4.11
C GLY A 233 -5.57 18.68 -4.66
N LEU A 234 -4.32 18.40 -4.25
CA LEU A 234 -3.12 19.00 -4.85
C LEU A 234 -2.68 18.33 -6.15
N GLY A 235 -3.42 17.31 -6.59
CA GLY A 235 -3.06 16.48 -7.74
C GLY A 235 -1.83 15.61 -7.48
N VAL A 236 -1.56 14.69 -8.41
CA VAL A 236 -0.25 14.02 -8.48
C VAL A 236 0.69 15.02 -9.11
N ARG A 237 1.39 15.86 -8.35
CA ARG A 237 1.99 17.09 -8.90
C ARG A 237 3.10 16.91 -9.97
N ASP A 238 3.41 15.66 -10.35
CA ASP A 238 3.50 15.14 -11.73
C ASP A 238 4.36 13.86 -11.70
N ILE A 239 3.95 12.90 -10.87
CA ILE A 239 4.69 11.70 -10.46
C ILE A 239 6.04 12.04 -9.79
N PHE A 240 5.95 12.97 -8.82
CA PHE A 240 6.93 13.32 -7.78
C PHE A 240 8.11 14.16 -8.21
N ASP A 241 7.82 15.36 -8.73
CA ASP A 241 8.78 16.45 -8.66
C ASP A 241 9.23 16.71 -7.21
N PRO A 242 10.48 17.15 -7.02
CA PRO A 242 11.04 17.31 -5.68
C PRO A 242 10.31 18.39 -4.88
N VAL A 243 9.75 17.99 -3.73
CA VAL A 243 9.10 18.91 -2.77
C VAL A 243 10.07 19.20 -1.64
N ARG A 244 10.33 20.47 -1.32
CA ARG A 244 11.16 20.83 -0.17
C ARG A 244 10.46 20.49 1.14
N CYS A 245 11.22 20.04 2.14
CA CYS A 245 10.65 19.76 3.45
C CYS A 245 10.17 21.05 4.15
N PRO A 246 8.86 21.21 4.45
CA PRO A 246 8.34 22.42 5.09
C PRO A 246 8.89 22.66 6.51
N ARG A 247 9.43 21.61 7.15
CA ARG A 247 10.00 21.69 8.50
C ARG A 247 11.50 22.01 8.53
N CYS A 248 12.24 21.61 7.49
CA CYS A 248 13.69 21.78 7.44
C CYS A 248 14.10 23.03 6.64
N CYS A 249 13.30 23.46 5.67
CA CYS A 249 13.62 24.56 4.77
C CYS A 249 13.18 25.94 5.31
N ALA A 250 13.50 26.25 6.57
CA ALA A 250 13.20 27.56 7.19
C ALA A 250 14.20 28.69 6.84
N TYR A 251 15.17 28.45 5.94
CA TYR A 251 16.30 29.33 5.65
C TYR A 251 16.51 29.54 4.12
N PRO A 252 17.18 30.63 3.69
CA PRO A 252 17.00 31.18 2.34
C PRO A 252 17.60 30.33 1.22
N ILE A 253 16.77 30.13 0.19
CA ILE A 253 16.92 29.87 -1.26
C ILE A 253 18.10 29.00 -1.77
N GLU A 254 19.32 29.09 -1.24
CA GLU A 254 20.54 28.54 -1.85
C GLU A 254 20.70 27.01 -1.71
N THR A 255 20.03 26.36 -0.76
CA THR A 255 20.07 24.89 -0.63
C THR A 255 18.87 24.21 -1.30
N ILE A 256 19.16 23.24 -2.18
CA ILE A 256 18.15 22.43 -2.90
C ILE A 256 17.51 21.37 -1.98
N GLU A 257 18.20 20.93 -0.94
CA GLU A 257 17.82 19.85 -0.01
C GLU A 257 17.38 20.38 1.39
N PRO A 258 16.66 19.58 2.21
CA PRO A 258 16.20 18.21 1.93
C PRO A 258 14.90 18.16 1.11
N LEU A 259 14.91 17.33 0.08
CA LEU A 259 13.76 17.00 -0.75
C LEU A 259 13.01 15.80 -0.18
N LEU A 260 11.70 15.94 -0.08
CA LEU A 260 10.79 14.88 0.30
C LEU A 260 10.80 13.77 -0.76
N ARG A 261 10.71 12.51 -0.31
CA ARG A 261 10.71 11.31 -1.17
C ARG A 261 9.45 10.49 -0.92
N PRO A 262 8.88 9.80 -1.93
CA PRO A 262 7.80 8.85 -1.70
C PRO A 262 8.14 7.85 -0.60
N LEU A 263 7.16 7.55 0.26
CA LEU A 263 7.30 6.56 1.33
C LEU A 263 6.26 5.46 1.17
N PHE A 264 6.69 4.39 0.50
CA PHE A 264 6.02 3.10 0.53
C PHE A 264 7.07 1.98 0.54
N LEU A 265 6.79 0.91 1.27
CA LEU A 265 7.67 -0.27 1.32
C LEU A 265 7.36 -1.12 0.10
N THR A 266 8.32 -1.20 -0.81
CA THR A 266 8.27 -2.07 -1.99
C THR A 266 8.16 -3.53 -1.56
N PRO A 267 7.65 -4.43 -2.42
CA PRO A 267 7.46 -5.85 -2.10
C PRO A 267 8.79 -6.63 -2.21
N SER A 268 9.90 -6.02 -1.84
CA SER A 268 11.24 -6.62 -1.87
C SER A 268 11.45 -7.57 -0.71
N LEU A 269 12.14 -8.69 -0.93
CA LEU A 269 12.61 -9.59 0.14
C LEU A 269 13.69 -8.95 1.02
N LEU A 270 14.26 -7.83 0.57
CA LEU A 270 15.27 -7.05 1.28
C LEU A 270 14.70 -5.79 1.93
N LYS A 271 13.37 -5.61 1.90
CA LYS A 271 12.73 -4.45 2.52
C LYS A 271 13.06 -4.40 4.01
N SER A 272 13.22 -3.18 4.52
CA SER A 272 13.42 -2.93 5.93
C SER A 272 12.73 -1.63 6.31
N VAL A 273 12.00 -1.64 7.42
CA VAL A 273 11.47 -0.41 8.02
C VAL A 273 12.67 0.38 8.57
N LYS A 274 13.08 1.45 7.87
CA LYS A 274 14.21 2.32 8.28
C LYS A 274 13.78 3.72 8.70
N ASN A 275 12.49 4.04 8.54
CA ASN A 275 11.97 5.34 8.92
C ASN A 275 11.44 5.26 10.37
N PRO A 276 12.01 6.02 11.34
CA PRO A 276 11.58 5.95 12.73
C PRO A 276 10.10 6.31 12.96
N THR A 277 9.53 7.20 12.16
CA THR A 277 8.09 7.50 12.23
C THR A 277 7.25 6.30 11.78
N LEU A 278 7.67 5.58 10.75
CA LEU A 278 7.01 4.35 10.30
C LEU A 278 7.17 3.24 11.35
N GLU A 279 8.32 3.11 12.01
CA GLU A 279 8.51 2.15 13.13
C GLU A 279 7.50 2.40 14.26
N LEU A 280 7.24 3.67 14.61
CA LEU A 280 6.20 4.00 15.60
C LEU A 280 4.80 3.55 15.18
N ILE A 281 4.47 3.60 13.88
CA ILE A 281 3.19 3.11 13.35
C ILE A 281 3.11 1.58 13.49
N TRP A 282 4.23 0.88 13.24
CA TRP A 282 4.32 -0.56 13.48
C TRP A 282 4.16 -0.93 14.96
N ASP A 283 4.70 -0.13 15.87
CA ASP A 283 4.51 -0.30 17.31
C ASP A 283 3.07 -0.02 17.76
N GLU A 284 2.41 0.99 17.18
CA GLU A 284 0.98 1.22 17.40
C GLU A 284 0.14 0.03 16.91
N ALA A 285 0.47 -0.53 15.75
CA ALA A 285 -0.20 -1.71 15.22
C ALA A 285 0.02 -2.94 16.11
N PHE A 286 1.23 -3.13 16.65
CA PHE A 286 1.51 -4.16 17.65
C PHE A 286 0.59 -4.00 18.86
N CYS A 287 0.50 -2.79 19.42
CA CYS A 287 -0.34 -2.52 20.59
C CYS A 287 -1.82 -2.78 20.29
N ALA A 288 -2.32 -2.29 19.15
CA ALA A 288 -3.69 -2.46 18.72
C ALA A 288 -4.08 -3.94 18.57
N LEU A 289 -3.25 -4.72 17.86
CA LEU A 289 -3.45 -6.17 17.69
C LEU A 289 -3.38 -6.92 19.01
N ARG A 290 -2.49 -6.50 19.92
CA ARG A 290 -2.32 -7.14 21.23
C ARG A 290 -3.53 -6.96 22.15
N THR A 291 -4.20 -5.82 22.06
CA THR A 291 -5.37 -5.49 22.89
C THR A 291 -6.71 -5.88 22.24
N ALA A 292 -6.72 -6.15 20.94
CA ALA A 292 -7.93 -6.49 20.20
C ALA A 292 -8.58 -7.78 20.70
N LYS A 293 -9.90 -7.75 20.89
CA LYS A 293 -10.73 -8.92 21.21
C LYS A 293 -11.02 -9.74 19.95
N GLU A 294 -11.13 -9.05 18.82
CA GLU A 294 -11.33 -9.66 17.51
C GLU A 294 -10.39 -9.03 16.46
N VAL A 295 -9.81 -9.86 15.59
CA VAL A 295 -9.01 -9.45 14.44
C VAL A 295 -9.69 -9.95 13.17
N ILE A 296 -9.98 -9.03 12.24
CA ILE A 296 -10.63 -9.34 10.97
C ILE A 296 -9.66 -9.03 9.84
N PHE A 297 -9.18 -10.05 9.15
CA PHE A 297 -8.39 -9.89 7.93
C PHE A 297 -9.32 -9.73 6.73
N ILE A 298 -9.06 -8.76 5.86
CA ILE A 298 -9.84 -8.53 4.65
C ILE A 298 -8.91 -8.38 3.45
N GLY A 299 -8.96 -9.34 2.52
CA GLY A 299 -8.21 -9.32 1.27
C GLY A 299 -6.69 -9.34 1.43
N TYR A 300 -6.18 -9.70 2.62
CA TYR A 300 -4.75 -9.89 2.85
C TYR A 300 -4.38 -11.37 2.65
N SER A 301 -3.56 -11.66 1.65
CA SER A 301 -3.20 -13.04 1.31
C SER A 301 -2.14 -13.64 2.23
N LEU A 302 -1.53 -12.84 3.13
CA LEU A 302 -0.42 -13.24 4.00
C LEU A 302 0.79 -13.79 3.21
N PRO A 303 1.38 -13.04 2.26
CA PRO A 303 2.51 -13.47 1.44
C PRO A 303 3.71 -13.90 2.29
N LEU A 304 4.52 -14.83 1.74
CA LEU A 304 5.73 -15.28 2.44
C LEU A 304 6.77 -14.16 2.57
N ALA A 305 6.86 -13.28 1.57
CA ALA A 305 7.75 -12.13 1.54
C ALA A 305 7.50 -11.10 2.66
N ASP A 306 6.31 -11.10 3.28
CA ASP A 306 5.95 -10.21 4.38
C ASP A 306 6.46 -10.73 5.74
N HIS A 307 7.75 -11.07 5.83
CA HIS A 307 8.34 -11.66 7.03
C HIS A 307 8.12 -10.81 8.30
N ASP A 308 8.30 -9.48 8.20
CA ASP A 308 8.11 -8.57 9.33
C ASP A 308 6.65 -8.52 9.82
N LEU A 309 5.69 -8.50 8.89
CA LEU A 309 4.27 -8.51 9.26
C LEU A 309 3.87 -9.87 9.82
N ARG A 310 4.34 -10.98 9.25
CA ARG A 310 4.12 -12.32 9.82
C ARG A 310 4.65 -12.41 11.24
N TYR A 311 5.84 -11.86 11.48
CA TYR A 311 6.41 -11.75 12.83
C TYR A 311 5.54 -10.89 13.74
N LEU A 312 5.13 -9.70 13.29
CA LEU A 312 4.22 -8.79 14.01
C LEU A 312 2.92 -9.50 14.42
N LEU A 313 2.23 -10.15 13.49
CA LEU A 313 0.98 -10.87 13.74
C LEU A 313 1.19 -11.98 14.76
N ARG A 314 2.24 -12.79 14.61
CA ARG A 314 2.51 -13.91 15.51
C ARG A 314 2.80 -13.46 16.95
N ARG A 315 3.51 -12.34 17.13
CA ARG A 315 3.85 -11.83 18.47
C ARG A 315 2.73 -11.03 19.14
N SER A 316 1.74 -10.56 18.38
CA SER A 316 0.68 -9.67 18.88
C SER A 316 -0.65 -10.38 19.09
N ILE A 317 -1.06 -11.25 18.14
CA ILE A 317 -2.34 -11.95 18.20
C ILE A 317 -2.24 -13.14 19.15
N SER A 318 -3.09 -13.15 20.18
CA SER A 318 -3.13 -14.23 21.17
C SER A 318 -4.04 -15.37 20.69
N GLN A 319 -3.85 -16.58 21.23
CA GLN A 319 -4.74 -17.73 20.95
C GLN A 319 -6.20 -17.49 21.39
N ASN A 320 -6.44 -16.57 22.31
CA ASN A 320 -7.79 -16.22 22.78
C ASN A 320 -8.43 -15.11 21.93
N THR A 321 -7.69 -14.51 21.01
CA THR A 321 -8.20 -13.47 20.12
C THR A 321 -9.04 -14.14 19.04
N LYS A 322 -10.28 -13.70 18.87
CA LYS A 322 -11.14 -14.20 17.79
C LYS A 322 -10.58 -13.72 16.45
N VAL A 323 -10.38 -14.61 15.49
CA VAL A 323 -9.86 -14.26 14.16
C VAL A 323 -10.88 -14.62 13.10
N LYS A 324 -11.06 -13.73 12.13
CA LYS A 324 -11.80 -14.00 10.89
C LYS A 324 -10.95 -13.61 9.69
N VAL A 325 -11.00 -14.40 8.62
CA VAL A 325 -10.24 -14.17 7.41
C VAL A 325 -11.20 -14.11 6.23
N ILE A 326 -11.34 -12.93 5.64
CA ILE A 326 -12.21 -12.66 4.50
C ILE A 326 -11.33 -12.50 3.25
N LEU A 327 -11.54 -13.37 2.28
CA LEU A 327 -10.81 -13.46 1.02
C LEU A 327 -11.79 -13.53 -0.16
N HIS A 328 -11.26 -13.55 -1.38
CA HIS A 328 -12.05 -13.69 -2.60
C HIS A 328 -12.15 -15.15 -3.05
N GLU A 329 -13.09 -15.44 -3.94
CA GLU A 329 -13.34 -16.81 -4.43
C GLU A 329 -12.11 -17.40 -5.11
N SER A 330 -11.29 -16.56 -5.76
CA SER A 330 -10.01 -16.93 -6.37
C SER A 330 -8.96 -17.44 -5.38
N ASP A 331 -9.08 -17.08 -4.10
CA ASP A 331 -8.19 -17.53 -3.02
C ASP A 331 -8.67 -18.84 -2.37
N ARG A 332 -9.86 -19.34 -2.73
CA ARG A 332 -10.41 -20.58 -2.19
C ARG A 332 -9.51 -21.76 -2.55
N PRO A 333 -9.05 -22.56 -1.58
CA PRO A 333 -8.15 -23.66 -1.87
C PRO A 333 -8.84 -24.78 -2.67
N VAL A 334 -8.13 -25.30 -3.67
CA VAL A 334 -8.54 -26.50 -4.38
C VAL A 334 -8.24 -27.72 -3.50
N ARG A 335 -9.26 -28.30 -2.87
CA ARG A 335 -9.12 -29.38 -1.86
C ARG A 335 -8.44 -30.66 -2.37
N ALA A 336 -8.35 -30.84 -3.69
CA ALA A 336 -7.72 -32.01 -4.31
C ALA A 336 -6.18 -32.00 -4.24
N GLU A 337 -5.56 -30.86 -3.94
CA GLU A 337 -4.10 -30.72 -3.89
C GLU A 337 -3.66 -30.18 -2.54
N ARG A 338 -2.62 -30.77 -1.93
CA ARG A 338 -1.91 -30.16 -0.80
C ARG A 338 -1.13 -28.93 -1.30
N ASN A 339 -1.85 -27.84 -1.57
CA ASN A 339 -1.23 -26.62 -2.01
C ASN A 339 -0.79 -25.78 -0.79
N THR A 340 0.45 -25.97 -0.35
CA THR A 340 1.06 -25.23 0.76
C THR A 340 1.25 -23.73 0.48
N SER A 341 0.96 -23.27 -0.76
CA SER A 341 1.08 -21.86 -1.14
C SER A 341 -0.23 -21.07 -1.01
N CYS A 342 -1.38 -21.71 -0.79
CA CYS A 342 -2.64 -20.99 -0.70
C CYS A 342 -2.70 -20.08 0.55
N PRO A 343 -3.46 -18.97 0.52
CA PRO A 343 -3.62 -18.09 1.68
C PRO A 343 -4.11 -18.83 2.93
N GLU A 344 -5.10 -19.72 2.77
CA GLU A 344 -5.69 -20.49 3.89
C GLU A 344 -4.61 -21.25 4.68
N PHE A 345 -3.75 -22.00 3.99
CA PHE A 345 -2.66 -22.75 4.61
C PHE A 345 -1.67 -21.83 5.37
N ARG A 346 -1.38 -20.65 4.80
CA ARG A 346 -0.48 -19.66 5.43
C ARG A 346 -1.06 -19.10 6.72
N TYR A 347 -2.37 -18.86 6.76
CA TYR A 347 -3.05 -18.40 7.98
C TYR A 347 -3.13 -19.51 9.03
N LYS A 348 -3.54 -20.73 8.64
CA LYS A 348 -3.61 -21.88 9.55
C LYS A 348 -2.25 -22.18 10.19
N SER A 349 -1.18 -22.17 9.40
CA SER A 349 0.18 -22.41 9.91
C SER A 349 0.70 -21.28 10.82
N LEU A 350 0.30 -20.03 10.61
CA LEU A 350 0.78 -18.89 11.40
C LEU A 350 -0.02 -18.66 12.68
N LEU A 351 -1.35 -18.81 12.62
CA LEU A 351 -2.29 -18.40 13.67
C LEU A 351 -3.15 -19.54 14.22
N ASP A 352 -2.96 -20.78 13.75
CA ASP A 352 -3.69 -21.97 14.24
C ASP A 352 -5.22 -21.88 14.03
N LEU A 353 -5.63 -21.41 12.86
CA LEU A 353 -7.04 -21.20 12.50
C LEU A 353 -7.73 -22.47 11.97
N PHE A 354 -9.06 -22.48 11.99
CA PHE A 354 -9.92 -23.55 11.48
C PHE A 354 -10.65 -23.13 10.20
N ASP A 355 -11.20 -24.11 9.46
CA ASP A 355 -11.99 -23.87 8.24
C ASP A 355 -13.13 -22.87 8.45
N THR A 356 -13.71 -22.84 9.66
CA THR A 356 -14.83 -21.96 10.04
C THR A 356 -14.44 -20.49 10.17
N ASP A 357 -13.15 -20.18 10.21
CA ASP A 357 -12.65 -18.81 10.34
C ASP A 357 -12.49 -18.12 8.97
N PHE A 358 -12.66 -18.85 7.85
CA PHE A 358 -12.44 -18.37 6.49
C PHE A 358 -13.75 -18.11 5.74
N TYR A 359 -13.80 -16.97 5.06
CA TYR A 359 -14.93 -16.51 4.23
C TYR A 359 -14.39 -16.10 2.87
N TYR A 360 -14.96 -16.63 1.79
CA TYR A 360 -14.39 -16.49 0.43
C TYR A 360 -15.24 -15.65 -0.53
N GLU A 361 -16.38 -15.13 -0.07
CA GLU A 361 -17.32 -14.38 -0.92
C GLU A 361 -17.05 -12.86 -0.92
N GLY A 362 -15.85 -12.44 -0.49
CA GLY A 362 -15.52 -11.03 -0.32
C GLY A 362 -16.13 -10.40 0.93
N PHE A 363 -15.79 -9.14 1.17
CA PHE A 363 -16.29 -8.41 2.35
C PHE A 363 -17.72 -7.93 2.15
N GLU A 364 -18.13 -7.75 0.90
CA GLU A 364 -19.46 -7.32 0.49
C GLU A 364 -20.51 -8.33 0.98
N SER A 365 -20.29 -9.62 0.68
CA SER A 365 -21.15 -10.71 1.17
C SER A 365 -21.06 -10.82 2.70
N PHE A 366 -19.85 -10.84 3.26
CA PHE A 366 -19.63 -11.01 4.70
C PHE A 366 -20.36 -9.95 5.54
N PHE A 367 -20.31 -8.69 5.12
CA PHE A 367 -20.97 -7.57 5.81
C PHE A 367 -22.40 -7.33 5.35
N SER A 368 -22.90 -8.12 4.38
CA SER A 368 -24.22 -7.97 3.77
C SER A 368 -24.45 -6.56 3.20
N ILE A 369 -23.38 -5.99 2.63
CA ILE A 369 -23.43 -4.71 1.91
C ILE A 369 -23.39 -5.08 0.43
N GLY A 370 -24.50 -4.89 -0.28
CA GLY A 370 -24.61 -5.28 -1.70
C GLY A 370 -23.45 -4.71 -2.51
N ALA A 371 -23.06 -5.38 -3.60
CA ALA A 371 -22.07 -4.86 -4.56
C ALA A 371 -22.54 -3.53 -5.15
#